data_AF-A0A2E9Y703-F1
#
_entry.id   AF-A0A2E9Y703-F1
#
_cell.length_a   1.000
_cell.length_b   1.000
_cell.length_c   1.000
_cell.angle_alpha   90.00
_cell.angle_beta   90.00
_cell.angle_gamma   90.00
#
_symmetry.space_group_name_H-M   'P 1'
#
loop_
_entity.id
_entity.type
_entity.pdbx_description
1 polymer ?
#
loop_
_entity_poly.entity_id
_entity_poly.type
_entity_poly.pdbx_seq_one_letter_code
_entity_poly.pdbx_strand_id
1 'polypeptide(L)' 'EHGLNLEYTSRTGGGSDGNLTAAEGVPTLDGLGADGYGAHQLDEHIHISSLEPRARTWMKLLERLD' A
#
# COMPACT_ATOMS: atom_id res chain seq x y z
N GLU A 1 -5.83 14.00 -9.44
CA GLU A 1 -5.88 13.21 -10.68
C GLU A 1 -5.12 11.87 -10.61
N HIS A 2 -4.09 11.73 -9.76
CA HIS A 2 -3.16 10.57 -9.77
C HIS A 2 -3.33 9.55 -8.62
N GLY A 3 -4.37 9.65 -7.79
CA GLY A 3 -4.56 8.79 -6.61
C GLY A 3 -4.05 9.47 -5.33
N LEU A 4 -3.35 8.74 -4.46
CA LEU A 4 -2.73 9.25 -3.23
C LEU A 4 -1.63 10.30 -3.50
N ASN A 5 -1.51 11.28 -2.60
CA ASN A 5 -0.31 12.11 -2.48
C ASN A 5 0.71 11.34 -1.62
N LEU A 6 1.82 10.90 -2.22
CA LEU A 6 2.82 10.11 -1.51
C LEU A 6 3.74 11.02 -0.72
N GLU A 7 3.80 10.79 0.59
CA GLU A 7 4.66 11.52 1.52
C GLU A 7 5.64 10.57 2.19
N TYR A 8 6.79 11.09 2.57
CA TYR A 8 7.73 10.32 3.38
C TYR A 8 7.10 10.04 4.75
N THR A 9 7.15 8.78 5.17
CA THR A 9 6.76 8.35 6.52
C THR A 9 7.97 7.82 7.27
N SER A 10 7.94 7.90 8.61
CA SER A 10 8.94 7.24 9.43
C SER A 10 8.88 5.73 9.25
N ARG A 11 10.00 5.04 9.49
CA ARG A 11 10.00 3.58 9.51
C ARG A 11 9.10 3.09 10.63
N THR A 12 8.12 2.27 10.28
CA THR A 12 7.24 1.59 11.22
C THR A 12 7.69 0.14 11.39
N GLY A 13 7.20 -0.54 12.44
CA GLY A 13 7.21 -2.00 12.47
C GLY A 13 6.21 -2.57 11.47
N GLY A 14 6.35 -3.85 11.13
CA GLY A 14 5.47 -4.56 10.18
C GLY A 14 6.22 -5.65 9.42
N GLY A 15 5.47 -6.53 8.77
CA GLY A 15 6.01 -7.58 7.90
C GLY A 15 5.04 -7.87 6.78
N SER A 16 5.51 -7.75 5.54
CA SER A 16 4.79 -8.12 4.33
C SER A 16 5.62 -9.14 3.56
N ASP A 17 4.96 -10.03 2.82
CA ASP A 17 5.59 -11.01 1.94
C ASP A 17 6.39 -10.34 0.80
N GLY A 18 6.23 -9.03 0.60
CA GLY A 18 7.09 -8.24 -0.29
C GLY A 18 8.58 -8.28 0.09
N ASN A 19 8.91 -8.62 1.34
CA ASN A 19 10.30 -8.85 1.73
C ASN A 19 10.95 -10.03 0.98
N LEU A 20 10.17 -11.05 0.58
CA LEU A 20 10.66 -12.22 -0.13
C LEU A 20 11.08 -11.85 -1.55
N THR A 21 10.24 -11.12 -2.28
CA THR A 21 10.55 -10.66 -3.64
C THR A 21 11.67 -9.62 -3.63
N ALA A 22 11.69 -8.74 -2.63
CA ALA A 22 12.78 -7.78 -2.46
C ALA A 22 14.14 -8.48 -2.20
N ALA A 23 14.16 -9.56 -1.41
CA ALA A 23 15.38 -10.34 -1.15
C ALA A 23 15.96 -10.98 -2.43
N GLU A 24 15.12 -11.32 -3.40
CA GLU A 24 15.52 -11.82 -4.71
C GLU A 24 15.95 -10.70 -5.69
N GLY A 25 16.01 -9.44 -5.22
CA GLY A 25 16.39 -8.29 -6.04
C GLY A 25 15.29 -7.77 -6.97
N VAL A 26 14.05 -8.23 -6.82
CA VAL A 26 12.92 -7.75 -7.60
C VAL A 26 12.44 -6.40 -7.04
N PRO A 27 12.35 -5.34 -7.86
CA PRO A 27 11.75 -4.07 -7.44
C PRO A 27 10.33 -4.32 -6.90
N THR A 28 10.15 -4.09 -5.60
CA THR A 28 8.90 -4.43 -4.90
C THR A 28 8.30 -3.16 -4.30
N LEU A 29 7.04 -2.90 -4.63
CA LEU A 29 6.21 -1.90 -3.95
C LEU A 29 5.24 -2.62 -3.03
N ASP A 30 5.20 -2.23 -1.76
CA ASP A 30 4.39 -2.84 -0.72
C ASP A 30 3.55 -1.76 0.02
N GLY A 31 2.52 -2.18 0.76
CA GLY A 31 1.67 -1.27 1.52
C GLY A 31 0.64 -0.49 0.70
N LEU A 32 0.32 -0.96 -0.51
CA LEU A 32 -0.62 -0.31 -1.43
C LEU A 32 -2.10 -0.75 -1.23
N GLY A 33 -2.39 -1.59 -0.22
CA GLY A 33 -3.73 -2.03 0.18
C GLY A 33 -4.55 -0.94 0.88
N ALA A 34 -5.79 -1.24 1.29
CA ALA A 34 -6.67 -0.28 1.98
C ALA A 34 -6.03 0.29 3.26
N ASP A 35 -6.38 1.54 3.60
CA ASP A 35 -6.00 2.11 4.89
C ASP A 35 -6.97 1.65 5.99
N GLY A 36 -6.50 1.59 7.22
CA GLY A 36 -7.28 1.10 8.34
C GLY A 36 -6.55 1.16 9.67
N TYR A 37 -7.12 0.49 10.67
CA TYR A 37 -6.57 0.45 12.01
C TYR A 37 -6.75 -0.93 12.64
N GLY A 38 -5.91 -1.23 13.64
CA GLY A 38 -6.11 -2.39 14.50
C GLY A 38 -5.81 -3.72 13.83
N ALA A 39 -4.89 -3.78 12.85
CA ALA A 39 -4.50 -5.04 12.22
C ALA A 39 -4.21 -6.12 13.28
N HIS A 40 -4.87 -7.28 13.15
CA HIS A 40 -4.85 -8.41 14.10
C HIS A 40 -5.55 -8.18 15.46
N GLN A 41 -6.45 -7.21 15.56
CA GLN A 41 -7.25 -6.93 16.77
C GLN A 41 -8.75 -7.11 16.51
N LEU A 42 -9.56 -7.15 17.58
CA LEU A 42 -11.02 -7.33 17.47
C LEU A 42 -11.73 -6.14 16.80
N ASP A 43 -11.13 -4.97 16.87
CA ASP A 43 -11.59 -3.73 16.27
C ASP A 43 -10.90 -3.44 14.93
N GLU A 44 -10.29 -4.45 14.30
CA GLU A 44 -9.70 -4.32 12.96
C GLU A 44 -10.74 -3.82 11.96
N HIS A 45 -10.42 -2.74 11.26
CA HIS A 45 -11.29 -2.18 10.24
C HIS A 45 -10.50 -1.39 9.20
N ILE A 46 -11.16 -1.16 8.06
CA ILE A 46 -10.65 -0.29 6.99
C ILE A 46 -11.45 1.01 6.91
N HIS A 47 -10.81 2.06 6.42
CA HIS A 47 -11.46 3.30 6.06
C HIS A 47 -12.03 3.19 4.63
N ILE A 48 -13.36 3.23 4.48
CA ILE A 48 -14.02 3.18 3.15
C ILE A 48 -13.53 4.34 2.27
N SER A 49 -13.31 5.52 2.85
CA SER A 49 -12.76 6.69 2.16
C SER A 49 -11.37 6.46 1.56
N SER A 50 -10.63 5.44 2.02
CA SER A 50 -9.29 5.12 1.49
C SER A 50 -9.32 4.33 0.17
N LEU A 51 -10.44 3.68 -0.16
CA LEU A 51 -10.51 2.73 -1.27
C LEU A 51 -10.33 3.42 -2.62
N GLU A 52 -11.08 4.50 -2.86
CA GLU A 52 -11.10 5.18 -4.15
C GLU A 52 -9.75 5.86 -4.50
N PRO A 53 -9.07 6.61 -3.60
CA PRO A 53 -7.75 7.16 -3.88
C PRO A 53 -6.70 6.08 -4.17
N ARG A 54 -6.72 4.97 -3.43
CA ARG A 54 -5.77 3.85 -3.59
C ARG A 54 -6.00 3.09 -4.89
N ALA A 55 -7.25 2.80 -5.24
CA ALA A 55 -7.58 2.19 -6.53
C ALA A 55 -7.10 3.06 -7.71
N ARG A 56 -7.24 4.38 -7.62
CA ARG A 56 -6.68 5.30 -8.61
C ARG A 56 -5.16 5.23 -8.71
N THR A 57 -4.45 5.14 -7.58
CA THR A 57 -2.99 4.95 -7.59
C THR A 57 -2.60 3.67 -8.33
N TRP A 58 -3.26 2.54 -8.04
CA TRP A 58 -3.04 1.28 -8.74
C TRP A 58 -3.25 1.39 -10.26
N MET A 59 -4.37 1.98 -10.68
CA MET A 59 -4.66 2.17 -12.11
C MET A 59 -3.57 3.01 -12.79
N LYS A 60 -3.14 4.11 -12.17
CA LYS A 60 -2.09 4.97 -12.73
C LYS A 60 -0.70 4.35 -12.74
N LEU A 61 -0.40 3.49 -11.78
CA LEU A 61 0.83 2.71 -11.77
C LEU A 61 0.83 1.73 -12.96
N LEU A 62 -0.23 0.96 -13.13
CA LEU A 62 -0.35 -0.03 -14.22
C LEU A 62 -0.40 0.62 -15.61
N GLU A 63 -1.01 1.80 -15.75
CA GLU A 63 -1.00 2.57 -17.01
C GLU A 63 0.40 3.04 -17.44
N ARG A 64 1.37 3.09 -16.51
CA ARG A 64 2.72 3.64 -16.73
C ARG A 64 3.84 2.61 -16.59
N LEU A 65 3.52 1.41 -16.13
CA LEU A 65 4.43 0.29 -16.15
C LEU A 65 4.44 -0.25 -17.58
N ASP A 66 5.52 0.03 -18.31
CA ASP A 66 5.81 -0.59 -19.60
C ASP A 66 6.12 -2.09 -19.44
#